data_AF-A0A7U9X041-F1
#
_entry.id   AF-A0A7U9X041-F1
#
_cell.length_a   1.000
_cell.length_b   1.000
_cell.length_c   1.000
_cell.angle_alpha   90.00
_cell.angle_beta   90.00
_cell.angle_gamma   90.00
#
_symmetry.space_group_name_H-M   'P 1'
#
loop_
_entity.id
_entity.type
_entity.pdbx_description
1 polymer ?
#
loop_
_entity_poly.entity_id
_entity_poly.type
_entity_poly.pdbx_seq_one_letter_code
_entity_poly.pdbx_strand_id
1 'polypeptide(L)'
;MEDFNVLKKANYSKNICTQMEGGVIFFDPDSLKEVVGAEAMTYDEYLDVQFQSMGKMRLYFEMCYFNFAMEFKGQIKRVTKNNICFERVFVSGMYSDGEMFDGKEDHVWVNKSGFDFYHIGDCVTFYADVYRYVKTSNGKLIDYSLRNPKGIKKIASYELPSDDDLIKQEMNQIICETCFLCEQCNRVFCMRDSKERKILQEQMFKVVKGKHA
;
A
#
# COMPACT_ATOMS: atom_id res chain seq x y z
N MET A 1 3.88 -19.75 13.75
CA MET A 1 5.33 -20.00 13.50
C MET A 1 5.53 -21.34 12.80
N GLU A 2 4.82 -22.41 13.20
CA GLU A 2 4.80 -23.69 12.46
C GLU A 2 4.37 -23.53 11.00
N ASP A 3 3.32 -22.74 10.74
CA ASP A 3 2.82 -22.53 9.36
C ASP A 3 3.85 -21.89 8.42
N PHE A 4 4.66 -20.94 8.92
CA PHE A 4 5.67 -20.29 8.10
C PHE A 4 6.82 -21.23 7.74
N ASN A 5 7.28 -22.08 8.65
CA ASN A 5 8.36 -23.03 8.36
C ASN A 5 7.91 -24.09 7.33
N VAL A 6 6.66 -24.55 7.41
CA VAL A 6 6.07 -25.45 6.41
C VAL A 6 5.98 -24.76 5.05
N LEU A 7 5.48 -23.51 5.01
CA LEU A 7 5.39 -22.71 3.80
C LEU A 7 6.78 -22.46 3.18
N LYS A 8 7.75 -22.05 4.00
CA LYS A 8 9.15 -21.81 3.62
C LYS A 8 9.76 -23.03 2.97
N LYS A 9 9.58 -24.21 3.56
CA LYS A 9 10.08 -25.48 3.00
C LYS A 9 9.38 -25.86 1.70
N ALA A 10 8.06 -25.66 1.60
CA ALA A 10 7.29 -26.02 0.42
C ALA A 10 7.62 -25.15 -0.81
N ASN A 11 8.01 -23.89 -0.58
CA ASN A 11 8.14 -22.89 -1.63
C ASN A 11 9.57 -22.37 -1.84
N TYR A 12 10.55 -22.88 -1.08
CA TYR A 12 11.93 -22.44 -1.11
C TYR A 12 12.51 -22.30 -2.53
N SER A 13 12.96 -21.10 -2.89
CA SER A 13 13.60 -20.75 -4.16
C SER A 13 12.73 -20.91 -5.41
N LYS A 14 11.41 -21.00 -5.25
CA LYS A 14 10.47 -21.01 -6.37
C LYS A 14 10.15 -19.58 -6.79
N ASN A 15 10.02 -19.34 -8.10
CA ASN A 15 9.52 -18.07 -8.62
C ASN A 15 8.01 -17.94 -8.40
N ILE A 16 7.62 -17.72 -7.14
CA ILE A 16 6.26 -17.46 -6.69
C ILE A 16 6.29 -16.48 -5.52
N CYS A 17 5.14 -15.85 -5.26
CA CYS A 17 4.85 -15.20 -4.00
C CYS A 17 3.61 -15.82 -3.36
N THR A 18 3.44 -15.65 -2.05
CA THR A 18 2.27 -16.14 -1.33
C THR A 18 1.72 -15.06 -0.43
N GLN A 19 0.42 -14.78 -0.60
CA GLN A 19 -0.34 -13.91 0.29
C GLN A 19 -0.53 -14.61 1.64
N MET A 20 -0.23 -13.90 2.72
CA MET A 20 -0.50 -14.29 4.09
C MET A 20 -1.24 -13.15 4.80
N GLU A 21 -1.76 -13.44 6.00
CA GLU A 21 -2.25 -12.38 6.87
C GLU A 21 -1.10 -11.40 7.18
N GLY A 22 -1.31 -10.12 6.88
CA GLY A 22 -0.33 -9.06 7.11
C GLY A 22 0.67 -8.81 5.97
N GLY A 23 0.58 -9.50 4.82
CA GLY A 23 1.35 -9.16 3.63
C GLY A 23 1.72 -10.34 2.73
N VAL A 24 2.72 -10.14 1.88
CA VAL A 24 3.16 -11.12 0.88
C VAL A 24 4.60 -11.58 1.15
N ILE A 25 4.84 -12.89 1.03
CA ILE A 25 6.18 -13.48 1.05
C ILE A 25 6.61 -13.82 -0.38
N PHE A 26 7.75 -13.30 -0.83
CA PHE A 26 8.38 -13.63 -2.09
C PHE A 26 9.41 -14.74 -1.89
N PHE A 27 9.26 -15.85 -2.62
CA PHE A 27 10.17 -17.00 -2.58
C PHE A 27 11.16 -17.06 -3.74
N ASP A 28 11.05 -16.13 -4.70
CA ASP A 28 12.05 -16.01 -5.75
C ASP A 28 13.33 -15.39 -5.15
N PRO A 29 14.50 -16.05 -5.21
CA PRO A 29 15.75 -15.45 -4.78
C PRO A 29 16.09 -14.15 -5.55
N ASP A 30 15.62 -14.00 -6.79
CA ASP A 30 15.83 -12.77 -7.55
C ASP A 30 15.03 -11.60 -6.99
N SER A 31 13.91 -11.85 -6.29
CA SER A 31 13.12 -10.80 -5.63
C SER A 31 13.88 -10.07 -4.52
N LEU A 32 14.93 -10.69 -3.96
CA LEU A 32 15.84 -10.05 -2.99
C LEU A 32 16.61 -8.89 -3.64
N LYS A 33 17.01 -9.04 -4.91
CA LYS A 33 17.80 -8.04 -5.64
C LYS A 33 17.03 -6.74 -5.89
N GLU A 34 15.70 -6.80 -5.79
CA GLU A 34 14.82 -5.64 -5.94
C GLU A 34 14.64 -4.83 -4.66
N VAL A 35 15.05 -5.40 -3.51
CA VAL A 35 14.91 -4.76 -2.20
C VAL A 35 16.13 -3.87 -1.94
N VAL A 36 15.89 -2.56 -1.93
CA VAL A 36 16.96 -1.57 -1.70
C VAL A 36 17.50 -1.70 -0.27
N GLY A 37 18.83 -1.81 -0.12
CA GLY A 37 19.48 -1.97 1.17
C GLY A 37 19.59 -3.41 1.67
N ALA A 38 19.22 -4.40 0.86
CA ALA A 38 19.30 -5.82 1.19
C ALA A 38 20.53 -6.53 0.58
N GLU A 39 21.49 -5.78 0.01
CA GLU A 39 22.59 -6.33 -0.80
C GLU A 39 23.50 -7.29 -0.02
N ALA A 40 23.58 -7.11 1.30
CA ALA A 40 24.37 -7.95 2.20
C ALA A 40 23.56 -9.08 2.86
N MET A 41 22.26 -9.20 2.60
CA MET A 41 21.41 -10.25 3.20
C MET A 41 21.64 -11.59 2.51
N THR A 42 21.59 -12.65 3.31
CA THR A 42 21.41 -13.99 2.74
C THR A 42 19.95 -14.20 2.34
N TYR A 43 19.70 -15.15 1.45
CA TYR A 43 18.33 -15.49 1.06
C TYR A 43 17.49 -16.01 2.25
N ASP A 44 18.09 -16.75 3.17
CA ASP A 44 17.40 -17.20 4.39
C ASP A 44 17.04 -16.04 5.31
N GLU A 45 17.98 -15.09 5.52
CA GLU A 45 17.73 -13.86 6.29
C GLU A 45 16.60 -13.05 5.63
N TYR A 46 16.59 -12.93 4.31
CA TYR A 46 15.55 -12.24 3.56
C TYR A 46 14.15 -12.82 3.80
N LEU A 47 14.00 -14.15 3.74
CA LEU A 47 12.72 -14.80 4.02
C LEU A 47 12.24 -14.54 5.45
N ASP A 48 13.14 -14.59 6.43
CA ASP A 48 12.82 -14.35 7.83
C ASP A 48 12.46 -12.88 8.08
N VAL A 49 13.17 -11.94 7.45
CA VAL A 49 12.88 -10.50 7.53
C VAL A 49 11.54 -10.17 6.88
N GLN A 50 11.20 -10.75 5.73
CA GLN A 50 9.87 -10.59 5.12
C GLN A 50 8.77 -11.00 6.10
N PHE A 51 8.89 -12.19 6.68
CA PHE A 51 7.91 -12.69 7.65
C PHE A 51 7.80 -11.81 8.90
N GLN A 52 8.92 -11.31 9.43
CA GLN A 52 8.92 -10.39 10.57
C GLN A 52 8.29 -9.03 10.29
N SER A 53 8.22 -8.66 9.00
CA SER A 53 7.67 -7.38 8.52
C SER A 53 6.16 -7.41 8.33
N MET A 54 5.55 -8.59 8.28
CA MET A 54 4.10 -8.75 8.12
C MET A 54 3.32 -7.93 9.15
N GLY A 55 2.33 -7.19 8.67
CA GLY A 55 1.46 -6.30 9.46
C GLY A 55 2.12 -5.00 9.93
N LYS A 56 3.37 -4.72 9.55
CA LYS A 56 4.13 -3.52 9.96
C LYS A 56 4.51 -2.60 8.80
N MET A 57 4.19 -3.01 7.58
CA MET A 57 4.51 -2.32 6.33
C MET A 57 3.46 -1.24 6.03
N ARG A 58 3.83 -0.28 5.18
CA ARG A 58 2.91 0.70 4.61
C ARG A 58 1.93 0.04 3.63
N LEU A 59 0.71 -0.21 4.12
CA LEU A 59 -0.33 -0.98 3.42
C LEU A 59 -0.71 -0.38 2.06
N TYR A 60 -0.92 0.94 1.95
CA TYR A 60 -1.37 1.53 0.69
C TYR A 60 -0.26 1.59 -0.35
N PHE A 61 1.00 1.70 0.09
CA PHE A 61 2.13 1.52 -0.82
C PHE A 61 2.26 0.07 -1.26
N GLU A 62 2.10 -0.91 -0.38
CA GLU A 62 2.04 -2.33 -0.76
C GLU A 62 0.94 -2.57 -1.81
N MET A 63 -0.26 -2.03 -1.59
CA MET A 63 -1.35 -2.12 -2.57
C MET A 63 -0.97 -1.52 -3.92
N CYS A 64 -0.35 -0.33 -3.94
CA CYS A 64 0.16 0.29 -5.16
C CYS A 64 1.34 -0.47 -5.80
N TYR A 65 2.09 -1.27 -5.05
CA TYR A 65 3.17 -2.11 -5.58
C TYR A 65 2.61 -3.30 -6.38
N PHE A 66 1.52 -3.91 -5.91
CA PHE A 66 0.87 -5.04 -6.57
C PHE A 66 -0.19 -4.63 -7.61
N ASN A 67 -0.62 -3.38 -7.58
CA ASN A 67 -1.63 -2.82 -8.49
C ASN A 67 -1.07 -1.60 -9.24
N PHE A 68 -1.94 -0.75 -9.77
CA PHE A 68 -1.52 0.47 -10.45
C PHE A 68 -1.48 1.66 -9.47
N ALA A 69 -0.29 2.20 -9.23
CA ALA A 69 -0.13 3.48 -8.55
C ALA A 69 -0.61 4.62 -9.47
N MET A 70 -1.56 5.43 -8.99
CA MET A 70 -2.13 6.53 -9.78
C MET A 70 -1.51 7.86 -9.38
N GLU A 71 -1.96 8.50 -8.31
CA GLU A 71 -1.43 9.80 -7.88
C GLU A 71 -1.13 9.83 -6.38
N PHE A 72 -0.13 10.63 -6.02
CA PHE A 72 0.20 10.93 -4.63
C PHE A 72 0.04 12.42 -4.37
N LYS A 73 -0.46 12.78 -3.18
CA LYS A 73 -0.51 14.17 -2.74
C LYS A 73 0.07 14.29 -1.34
N GLY A 74 0.88 15.30 -1.09
CA GLY A 74 1.54 15.47 0.20
C GLY A 74 1.90 16.91 0.50
N GLN A 75 1.90 17.27 1.78
CA GLN A 75 2.47 18.52 2.26
C GLN A 75 3.89 18.29 2.76
N ILE A 76 4.83 19.09 2.26
CA ILE A 76 6.24 19.01 2.66
C ILE A 76 6.37 19.47 4.12
N LYS A 77 6.67 18.53 5.02
CA LYS A 77 6.87 18.79 6.46
C LYS A 77 8.32 19.19 6.76
N ARG A 78 9.28 18.53 6.11
CA ARG A 78 10.71 18.75 6.37
C ARG A 78 11.53 18.56 5.11
N VAL A 79 12.58 19.37 4.98
CA VAL A 79 13.59 19.24 3.93
C VAL A 79 14.95 19.03 4.60
N THR A 80 15.72 18.07 4.09
CA THR A 80 17.09 17.79 4.48
C THR A 80 18.01 17.96 3.28
N LYS A 81 19.31 17.67 3.43
CA LYS A 81 20.27 17.73 2.33
C LYS A 81 19.84 16.86 1.13
N ASN A 82 19.39 15.64 1.40
CA ASN A 82 19.14 14.63 0.35
C ASN A 82 17.67 14.24 0.21
N ASN A 83 16.84 14.49 1.22
CA ASN A 83 15.46 13.98 1.27
C ASN A 83 14.47 15.07 1.69
N ILE A 84 13.22 14.90 1.28
CA ILE A 84 12.07 15.58 1.87
C ILE A 84 11.20 14.57 2.63
N CYS A 85 10.48 15.07 3.63
CA CYS A 85 9.53 14.30 4.42
C CYS A 85 8.14 14.91 4.22
N PHE A 86 7.17 14.09 3.86
CA PHE A 86 5.76 14.43 3.90
C PHE A 86 5.17 14.04 5.25
N GLU A 87 4.37 14.92 5.84
CA GLU A 87 3.65 14.58 7.09
C GLU A 87 2.70 13.41 6.87
N ARG A 88 1.86 13.56 5.84
CA ARG A 88 0.93 12.57 5.34
C ARG A 88 0.94 12.60 3.83
N VAL A 89 0.85 11.44 3.22
CA VAL A 89 0.71 11.27 1.77
C VAL A 89 -0.66 10.65 1.52
N PHE A 90 -1.51 11.35 0.79
CA PHE A 90 -2.66 10.76 0.11
C PHE A 90 -2.14 9.82 -0.97
N VAL A 91 -2.73 8.63 -1.03
CA VAL A 91 -2.42 7.58 -2.01
C VAL A 91 -3.67 7.30 -2.80
N SER A 92 -3.58 7.34 -4.13
CA SER A 92 -4.61 6.80 -5.01
C SER A 92 -4.01 5.73 -5.90
N GLY A 93 -4.75 4.64 -6.06
CA GLY A 93 -4.38 3.54 -6.92
C GLY A 93 -5.61 2.90 -7.56
N MET A 94 -5.35 1.93 -8.44
CA MET A 94 -6.38 1.22 -9.16
C MET A 94 -6.04 -0.26 -9.17
N TYR A 95 -6.99 -1.09 -8.75
CA TYR A 95 -6.88 -2.54 -8.83
C TYR A 95 -6.83 -3.02 -10.29
N SER A 96 -6.40 -4.26 -10.51
CA SER A 96 -6.32 -4.85 -11.85
C SER A 96 -7.67 -4.91 -12.59
N ASP A 97 -8.78 -4.89 -11.86
CA ASP A 97 -10.14 -4.89 -12.41
C ASP A 97 -10.68 -3.47 -12.72
N GLY A 98 -9.88 -2.44 -12.47
CA GLY A 98 -10.22 -1.04 -12.74
C GLY A 98 -10.93 -0.33 -11.58
N GLU A 99 -11.21 -1.00 -10.46
CA GLU A 99 -11.74 -0.32 -9.28
C GLU A 99 -10.66 0.57 -8.65
N MET A 100 -11.05 1.81 -8.30
CA MET A 100 -10.16 2.78 -7.67
C MET A 100 -10.12 2.54 -6.16
N PHE A 101 -8.97 2.79 -5.55
CA PHE A 101 -8.83 2.86 -4.10
C PHE A 101 -8.06 4.11 -3.69
N ASP A 102 -8.45 4.65 -2.55
CA ASP A 102 -7.73 5.72 -1.89
C ASP A 102 -7.18 5.27 -0.54
N GLY A 103 -6.15 5.97 -0.08
CA GLY A 103 -5.39 5.63 1.11
C GLY A 103 -4.59 6.79 1.66
N LYS A 104 -3.91 6.54 2.78
CA LYS A 104 -3.01 7.51 3.40
C LYS A 104 -1.83 6.84 4.10
N GLU A 105 -0.67 7.47 4.00
CA GLU A 105 0.58 7.02 4.62
C GLU A 105 1.25 8.16 5.38
N ASP A 106 1.75 7.89 6.59
CA ASP A 106 2.36 8.90 7.45
C ASP A 106 3.89 8.92 7.31
N HIS A 107 4.48 10.11 7.51
CA HIS A 107 5.93 10.34 7.65
C HIS A 107 6.76 9.69 6.53
N VAL A 108 6.41 10.00 5.29
CA VAL A 108 7.03 9.41 4.09
C VAL A 108 8.24 10.22 3.68
N TRP A 109 9.40 9.56 3.63
CA TRP A 109 10.65 10.15 3.17
C TRP A 109 10.90 9.78 1.72
N VAL A 110 11.16 10.79 0.89
CA VAL A 110 11.53 10.62 -0.52
C VAL A 110 12.79 11.41 -0.85
N ASN A 111 13.52 10.98 -1.87
CA ASN A 111 14.67 11.72 -2.37
C ASN A 111 14.23 13.12 -2.80
N LYS A 112 15.04 14.13 -2.47
CA LYS A 112 14.75 15.54 -2.74
C LYS A 112 14.74 15.87 -4.24
N SER A 113 15.41 15.08 -5.08
CA SER A 113 15.53 15.34 -6.52
C SER A 113 14.16 15.58 -7.16
N GLY A 114 14.00 16.72 -7.85
CA GLY A 114 12.74 17.13 -8.46
C GLY A 114 11.89 18.05 -7.58
N PHE A 115 12.16 18.12 -6.28
CA PHE A 115 11.49 19.04 -5.34
C PHE A 115 12.27 20.33 -5.08
N ASP A 116 13.28 20.65 -5.90
CA ASP A 116 14.24 21.73 -5.64
C ASP A 116 13.62 23.13 -5.50
N PHE A 117 12.45 23.36 -6.12
CA PHE A 117 11.73 24.63 -6.10
C PHE A 117 10.56 24.68 -5.10
N TYR A 118 10.39 23.65 -4.27
CA TYR A 118 9.28 23.54 -3.32
C TYR A 118 9.79 23.72 -1.89
N HIS A 119 8.93 24.29 -1.05
CA HIS A 119 9.29 24.70 0.30
C HIS A 119 8.46 23.95 1.35
N ILE A 120 8.92 23.99 2.60
CA ILE A 120 8.15 23.47 3.73
C ILE A 120 6.78 24.16 3.76
N GLY A 121 5.71 23.38 3.93
CA GLY A 121 4.32 23.83 3.89
C GLY A 121 3.67 23.73 2.51
N ASP A 122 4.44 23.57 1.43
CA ASP A 122 3.87 23.40 0.09
C ASP A 122 3.16 22.05 -0.03
N CYS A 123 1.91 22.10 -0.50
CA CYS A 123 1.17 20.93 -0.95
C CYS A 123 1.50 20.65 -2.41
N VAL A 124 1.79 19.40 -2.73
CA VAL A 124 2.12 18.97 -4.08
C VAL A 124 1.34 17.71 -4.47
N THR A 125 0.99 17.60 -5.75
CA THR A 125 0.60 16.34 -6.39
C THR A 125 1.77 15.84 -7.26
N PHE A 126 1.98 14.54 -7.30
CA PHE A 126 3.07 13.91 -8.06
C PHE A 126 2.80 12.43 -8.32
N TYR A 127 3.55 11.87 -9.27
CA TYR A 127 3.64 10.44 -9.54
C TYR A 127 4.97 9.92 -8.99
N ALA A 128 5.03 8.65 -8.58
CA ALA A 128 6.27 8.03 -8.13
C ALA A 128 6.21 6.51 -8.30
N ASP A 129 7.37 5.87 -8.38
CA ASP A 129 7.47 4.42 -8.39
C ASP A 129 7.47 3.93 -6.93
N VAL A 130 6.64 2.93 -6.61
CA VAL A 130 6.70 2.26 -5.31
C VAL A 130 7.81 1.21 -5.33
N TYR A 131 8.56 1.10 -4.24
CA TYR A 131 9.62 0.11 -4.11
C TYR A 131 9.76 -0.44 -2.69
N ARG A 132 10.31 -1.66 -2.60
CA ARG A 132 10.64 -2.35 -1.36
C ARG A 132 12.03 -1.92 -0.88
N TYR A 133 12.18 -1.65 0.41
CA TYR A 133 13.46 -1.29 1.01
C TYR A 133 13.61 -1.86 2.42
N VAL A 134 14.87 -1.96 2.87
CA VAL A 134 15.18 -2.35 4.25
C VAL A 134 15.11 -1.15 5.18
N LYS A 135 14.15 -1.17 6.09
CA LYS A 135 14.02 -0.24 7.21
C LYS A 135 14.83 -0.75 8.39
N THR A 136 15.67 0.11 8.96
CA THR A 136 16.62 -0.25 10.04
C THR A 136 16.30 0.40 11.39
N SER A 137 15.25 1.23 11.47
CA SER A 137 14.99 2.06 12.65
C SER A 137 14.62 1.27 13.91
N ASN A 138 14.05 0.06 13.76
CA ASN A 138 13.62 -0.81 14.86
C ASN A 138 13.92 -2.30 14.53
N GLY A 139 15.17 -2.59 14.17
CA GLY A 139 15.56 -3.87 13.57
C GLY A 139 15.40 -3.86 12.06
N LYS A 140 15.88 -4.91 11.38
CA LYS A 140 15.78 -5.06 9.92
C LYS A 140 14.38 -5.53 9.58
N LEU A 141 13.60 -4.67 8.94
CA LEU A 141 12.29 -4.99 8.36
C LEU A 141 12.29 -4.56 6.88
N ILE A 142 11.43 -5.16 6.08
CA ILE A 142 11.10 -4.68 4.74
C ILE A 142 9.88 -3.77 4.85
N ASP A 143 9.90 -2.67 4.13
CA ASP A 143 8.82 -1.70 4.06
C ASP A 143 8.75 -1.14 2.64
N TYR A 144 7.70 -0.36 2.34
CA TYR A 144 7.50 0.28 1.06
C TYR A 144 7.69 1.80 1.17
N SER A 145 8.23 2.39 0.11
CA SER A 145 8.36 3.84 -0.04
C SER A 145 8.29 4.25 -1.51
N LEU A 146 8.42 5.56 -1.76
CA LEU A 146 8.34 6.17 -3.07
C LEU A 146 9.72 6.59 -3.58
N ARG A 147 9.99 6.36 -4.87
CA ARG A 147 11.20 6.82 -5.57
C ARG A 147 10.84 7.40 -6.93
N ASN A 148 11.81 8.08 -7.55
CA ASN A 148 11.69 8.67 -8.89
C ASN A 148 10.42 9.54 -9.06
N PRO A 149 10.25 10.57 -8.22
CA PRO A 149 9.07 11.45 -8.32
C PRO A 149 9.03 12.15 -9.69
N LYS A 150 7.84 12.23 -10.29
CA LYS A 150 7.59 12.77 -11.64
C LYS A 150 6.33 13.64 -11.63
N GLY A 151 6.29 14.60 -12.55
CA GLY A 151 5.10 15.43 -12.77
C GLY A 151 4.67 16.24 -11.54
N ILE A 152 5.62 16.65 -10.70
CA ILE A 152 5.35 17.36 -9.45
C ILE A 152 4.69 18.70 -9.76
N LYS A 153 3.56 19.00 -9.13
CA LYS A 153 2.81 20.26 -9.26
C LYS A 153 2.39 20.76 -7.90
N LYS A 154 2.57 22.06 -7.65
CA LYS A 154 2.05 22.71 -6.45
C LYS A 154 0.52 22.79 -6.53
N ILE A 155 -0.15 22.49 -5.42
CA ILE A 155 -1.59 22.60 -5.26
C ILE A 155 -1.90 23.43 -4.01
N ALA A 156 -3.11 23.99 -3.92
CA ALA A 156 -3.51 24.79 -2.77
C ALA A 156 -3.61 23.93 -1.49
N SER A 157 -4.29 22.79 -1.61
CA SER A 157 -4.51 21.82 -0.54
C SER A 157 -4.88 20.46 -1.14
N TYR A 158 -4.94 19.44 -0.29
CA TYR A 158 -5.50 18.13 -0.60
C TYR A 158 -6.22 17.61 0.63
N GLU A 159 -7.15 16.68 0.42
CA GLU A 159 -7.89 16.02 1.48
C GLU A 159 -7.39 14.58 1.63
N LEU A 160 -7.41 14.09 2.87
CA LEU A 160 -7.09 12.70 3.17
C LEU A 160 -8.40 11.93 3.39
N PRO A 161 -8.48 10.66 2.98
CA PRO A 161 -9.62 9.83 3.33
C PRO A 161 -9.75 9.71 4.85
N SER A 162 -10.97 9.89 5.36
CA SER A 162 -11.27 9.64 6.77
C SER A 162 -11.23 8.14 7.05
N ASP A 163 -11.10 7.74 8.31
CA ASP A 163 -11.13 6.32 8.68
C ASP A 163 -12.48 5.68 8.29
N ASP A 164 -13.56 6.46 8.30
CA ASP A 164 -14.89 6.02 7.85
C ASP A 164 -14.93 5.76 6.35
N ASP A 165 -14.23 6.59 5.55
CA ASP A 165 -14.14 6.38 4.09
C ASP A 165 -13.35 5.11 3.79
N LEU A 166 -12.26 4.88 4.51
CA LEU A 166 -11.44 3.67 4.37
C LEU A 166 -12.21 2.41 4.77
N ILE A 167 -12.93 2.43 5.90
CA ILE A 167 -13.79 1.32 6.33
C ILE A 167 -14.88 1.04 5.28
N LYS A 168 -15.51 2.08 4.73
CA LYS A 168 -16.54 1.94 3.68
C LYS A 168 -15.96 1.35 2.39
N GLN A 169 -14.74 1.72 2.02
CA GLN A 169 -14.02 1.16 0.88
C GLN A 169 -13.76 -0.34 1.10
N GLU A 170 -13.24 -0.75 2.26
CA GLU A 170 -13.04 -2.16 2.60
C GLU A 170 -14.35 -2.95 2.59
N MET A 171 -15.45 -2.36 3.10
CA MET A 171 -16.77 -3.00 3.03
C MET A 171 -17.24 -3.21 1.59
N ASN A 172 -16.96 -2.28 0.68
CA ASN A 172 -17.30 -2.45 -0.73
C ASN A 172 -16.54 -3.62 -1.35
N GLN A 173 -15.27 -3.82 -0.99
CA GLN A 173 -14.48 -4.96 -1.42
C GLN A 173 -15.13 -6.27 -0.94
N ILE A 174 -15.46 -6.38 0.34
CA ILE A 174 -16.15 -7.56 0.89
C ILE A 174 -17.48 -7.81 0.16
N ILE A 175 -18.27 -6.77 -0.06
CA ILE A 175 -19.56 -6.88 -0.77
C ILE A 175 -19.35 -7.38 -2.20
N CYS A 176 -18.29 -6.93 -2.88
CA CYS A 176 -17.97 -7.35 -4.24
C CYS A 176 -17.51 -8.80 -4.29
N GLU A 177 -16.57 -9.18 -3.40
CA GLU A 177 -16.03 -10.54 -3.31
C GLU A 177 -17.08 -11.58 -2.93
N THR A 178 -18.00 -11.23 -2.03
CA THR A 178 -19.09 -12.12 -1.56
C THR A 178 -20.36 -12.02 -2.40
N CYS A 179 -20.33 -11.26 -3.50
CA CYS A 179 -21.50 -11.05 -4.35
C CYS A 179 -21.89 -12.35 -5.06
N PHE A 180 -23.19 -12.65 -5.11
CA PHE A 180 -23.71 -13.82 -5.83
C PHE A 180 -23.48 -13.76 -7.36
N LEU A 181 -23.08 -12.60 -7.89
CA LEU A 181 -22.72 -12.39 -9.30
C LEU A 181 -21.20 -12.40 -9.53
N CYS A 182 -20.36 -12.67 -8.52
CA CYS A 182 -18.91 -12.48 -8.62
C CYS A 182 -18.27 -13.28 -9.75
N GLU A 183 -18.79 -14.47 -10.07
CA GLU A 183 -18.31 -15.34 -11.15
C GLU A 183 -18.68 -14.85 -12.56
N GLN A 184 -19.74 -14.04 -12.69
CA GLN A 184 -20.22 -13.51 -13.98
C GLN A 184 -19.95 -12.01 -14.13
N CYS A 185 -19.46 -11.35 -13.09
CA CYS A 185 -19.16 -9.94 -13.06
C CYS A 185 -17.75 -9.68 -13.57
N ASN A 186 -17.61 -8.83 -14.59
CA ASN A 186 -16.30 -8.39 -15.08
C ASN A 186 -15.61 -7.38 -14.15
N ARG A 187 -16.24 -7.02 -13.03
CA ARG A 187 -15.79 -6.04 -12.01
C ARG A 187 -15.56 -4.60 -12.49
N VAL A 188 -15.62 -4.35 -13.79
CA VAL A 188 -15.55 -3.00 -14.38
C VAL A 188 -16.84 -2.22 -14.15
N PHE A 189 -18.00 -2.87 -14.34
CA PHE A 189 -19.31 -2.24 -14.13
C PHE A 189 -20.19 -3.10 -13.23
N CYS A 190 -20.51 -2.59 -12.04
CA CYS A 190 -21.34 -3.31 -11.09
C CYS A 190 -22.77 -3.48 -11.63
N MET A 191 -23.21 -4.73 -11.77
CA MET A 191 -24.56 -5.08 -12.26
C MET A 191 -25.62 -5.09 -11.14
N ARG A 192 -25.20 -5.02 -9.87
CA ARG A 192 -26.11 -5.04 -8.72
C ARG A 192 -26.81 -3.70 -8.58
N ASP A 193 -28.06 -3.71 -8.10
CA ASP A 193 -28.79 -2.48 -7.83
C ASP A 193 -28.01 -1.57 -6.85
N SER A 194 -27.86 -0.31 -7.25
CA SER A 194 -27.05 0.65 -6.51
C SER A 194 -27.62 1.00 -5.13
N LYS A 195 -28.95 0.92 -4.95
CA LYS A 195 -29.60 1.20 -3.66
C LYS A 195 -29.40 0.02 -2.72
N GLU A 196 -29.59 -1.21 -3.21
CA GLU A 196 -29.32 -2.41 -2.42
C GLU A 196 -27.87 -2.47 -1.95
N ARG A 197 -26.91 -2.12 -2.82
CA ARG A 197 -25.50 -2.07 -2.45
C ARG A 197 -25.23 -1.06 -1.34
N LYS A 198 -25.82 0.14 -1.44
CA LYS A 198 -25.70 1.17 -0.39
C LYS A 198 -26.32 0.72 0.93
N ILE A 199 -27.51 0.12 0.90
CA ILE A 199 -28.17 -0.39 2.11
C ILE A 199 -27.29 -1.45 2.79
N LEU A 200 -26.73 -2.38 2.02
CA LEU A 200 -25.84 -3.41 2.56
C LEU A 200 -24.58 -2.81 3.18
N GLN A 201 -23.94 -1.86 2.49
CA GLN A 201 -22.77 -1.14 3.00
C GLN A 201 -23.10 -0.41 4.31
N GLU A 202 -24.22 0.30 4.38
CA GLU A 202 -24.66 0.99 5.60
C GLU A 202 -24.95 0.03 6.75
N GLN A 203 -25.56 -1.14 6.47
CA GLN A 203 -25.81 -2.18 7.47
C GLN A 203 -24.50 -2.72 8.03
N MET A 204 -23.54 -3.08 7.16
CA MET A 204 -22.20 -3.53 7.57
C MET A 204 -21.48 -2.45 8.36
N PHE A 205 -21.55 -1.20 7.91
CA PHE A 205 -20.93 -0.06 8.58
C PHE A 205 -21.45 0.14 10.00
N LYS A 206 -22.76 0.06 10.20
CA LYS A 206 -23.38 0.13 11.54
C LYS A 206 -22.92 -1.01 12.44
N VAL A 207 -22.79 -2.23 11.91
CA VAL A 207 -22.34 -3.39 12.69
C VAL A 207 -20.88 -3.23 13.14
N VAL A 208 -20.00 -2.75 12.26
CA VAL A 208 -18.59 -2.54 12.61
C VAL A 208 -18.45 -1.39 13.61
N LYS A 209 -19.09 -0.24 13.36
CA LYS A 209 -19.03 0.90 14.28
C LYS A 209 -19.66 0.61 15.64
N GLY A 210 -20.78 -0.13 15.68
CA GLY A 210 -21.45 -0.51 16.92
C GLY A 210 -20.67 -1.50 17.78
N LYS A 211 -19.64 -2.18 17.24
CA LYS A 211 -18.71 -3.03 17.99
C LYS A 211 -17.53 -2.27 18.61
N HIS A 212 -17.37 -0.99 18.28
CA HIS A 212 -16.31 -0.12 18.78
C HIS A 212 -16.83 0.98 19.74
N ALA A 213 -18.10 0.90 20.15
CA ALA A 213 -18.72 1.74 21.18
C ALA A 213 -18.88 0.95 22.48
#